data_AF-A0A9Q4PYK8-F1
#
_entry.id   AF-A0A9Q4PYK8-F1
#
_cell.length_a   1.000
_cell.length_b   1.000
_cell.length_c   1.000
_cell.angle_alpha   90.00
_cell.angle_beta   90.00
_cell.angle_gamma   90.00
#
_symmetry.space_group_name_H-M   'P 1'
#
loop_
_entity.id
_entity.type
_entity.pdbx_description
1 polymer ?
#
loop_
_entity_poly.entity_id
_entity_poly.type
_entity_poly.pdbx_seq_one_letter_code
_entity_poly.pdbx_strand_id
1 'polypeptide(L)'
;MESSEDKKELVTLLDIVINQIPSYTNMVNSANWDVNSDDCIFGMVYHSFIAKSTEYMKNKFIDTGQTMNAESTFQMMNAISEIFDERLADIKQAIVFASNY
;
A
#
# COMPACT_ATOMS: atom_id res chain seq x y z
N MET A 1 1.73 21.73 2.73
CA MET A 1 2.92 21.20 3.43
C MET A 1 2.47 19.89 4.04
N GLU A 2 2.91 18.77 3.49
CA GLU A 2 2.65 17.46 4.07
C GLU A 2 3.15 17.46 5.51
N SER A 3 2.30 17.11 6.47
CA SER A 3 2.76 17.04 7.84
C SER A 3 3.66 15.82 7.99
N SER A 4 4.78 15.95 8.72
CA SER A 4 5.68 14.82 9.04
C SER A 4 4.94 13.60 9.62
N GLU A 5 3.76 13.82 10.19
CA GLU A 5 2.89 12.80 10.76
C GLU A 5 2.17 11.99 9.68
N ASP A 6 1.75 12.62 8.58
CA ASP A 6 1.09 11.92 7.45
C ASP A 6 2.03 10.92 6.80
N LYS A 7 3.25 11.35 6.48
CA LYS A 7 4.25 10.45 5.91
C LYS A 7 4.53 9.28 6.85
N LYS A 8 4.60 9.52 8.16
CA LYS A 8 4.83 8.46 9.16
C LYS A 8 3.67 7.47 9.23
N GLU A 9 2.43 7.94 9.21
CA GLU A 9 1.25 7.08 9.24
C GLU A 9 1.13 6.26 7.95
N LEU A 10 1.35 6.89 6.79
CA LEU A 10 1.36 6.20 5.50
C LEU A 10 2.47 5.12 5.44
N VAL A 11 3.67 5.40 5.96
CA VAL A 11 4.72 4.37 6.09
C VAL A 11 4.28 3.23 7.00
N THR A 12 3.61 3.54 8.12
CA THR A 12 3.09 2.52 9.05
C THR A 12 2.04 1.63 8.37
N LEU A 13 1.14 2.23 7.59
CA LEU A 13 0.16 1.49 6.79
C LEU A 13 0.84 0.58 5.77
N LEU A 14 1.91 1.05 5.11
CA LEU A 14 2.67 0.22 4.17
C LEU A 14 3.35 -0.95 4.87
N ASP A 15 3.96 -0.74 6.04
CA ASP A 15 4.58 -1.81 6.82
C ASP A 15 3.55 -2.86 7.26
N ILE A 16 2.34 -2.44 7.64
CA ILE A 16 1.23 -3.36 7.94
C ILE A 16 0.90 -4.22 6.71
N VAL A 17 0.82 -3.62 5.52
CA VAL A 17 0.48 -4.35 4.29
C VAL A 17 1.61 -5.30 3.88
N ILE A 18 2.88 -4.88 3.98
CA ILE A 18 4.04 -5.75 3.73
C ILE A 18 4.01 -6.96 4.67
N ASN A 19 3.65 -6.77 5.93
CA ASN A 19 3.52 -7.87 6.90
C ASN A 19 2.39 -8.87 6.55
N GLN A 20 1.49 -8.55 5.62
CA GLN A 20 0.47 -9.48 5.11
C GLN A 20 0.93 -10.34 3.94
N ILE A 21 2.12 -10.09 3.36
CA ILE A 21 2.68 -10.87 2.23
C ILE A 21 2.64 -12.38 2.48
N PRO A 22 3.00 -12.92 3.66
CA PRO A 22 2.90 -14.37 3.89
C PRO A 22 1.46 -14.90 3.76
N SER A 23 0.46 -14.14 4.22
CA SER A 23 -0.95 -14.52 4.08
C SER A 23 -1.41 -14.46 2.62
N TYR A 24 -0.98 -13.45 1.85
CA TYR A 24 -1.27 -13.36 0.42
C TYR A 24 -0.63 -14.53 -0.36
N THR A 25 0.61 -14.87 -0.02
CA THR A 25 1.36 -15.98 -0.60
C THR A 25 0.61 -17.30 -0.38
N ASN A 26 0.21 -17.58 0.86
CA ASN A 26 -0.58 -18.77 1.18
C ASN A 26 -1.90 -18.82 0.41
N MET A 27 -2.58 -17.68 0.27
CA MET A 27 -3.84 -17.61 -0.45
C MET A 27 -3.66 -17.94 -1.94
N VAL A 28 -2.70 -17.30 -2.60
CA VAL A 28 -2.40 -17.52 -4.02
C VAL A 28 -1.97 -18.97 -4.27
N ASN A 29 -1.08 -19.50 -3.42
CA ASN A 29 -0.63 -20.89 -3.51
C ASN A 29 -1.78 -21.89 -3.30
N SER A 30 -2.67 -21.64 -2.33
CA SER A 30 -3.79 -22.54 -2.03
C SER A 30 -4.78 -22.68 -3.17
N ALA A 31 -4.88 -21.66 -4.02
CA ALA A 31 -5.87 -21.59 -5.06
C ALA A 31 -5.37 -22.13 -6.41
N ASN A 32 -4.09 -22.56 -6.50
CA ASN A 32 -3.44 -23.07 -7.72
C ASN A 32 -3.69 -22.16 -8.94
N TRP A 33 -3.57 -20.84 -8.74
CA TRP A 33 -3.83 -19.90 -9.81
C TRP A 33 -2.76 -20.02 -10.90
N ASP A 34 -3.19 -20.10 -12.15
CA ASP A 34 -2.31 -20.10 -13.33
C ASP A 34 -1.88 -18.66 -13.68
N VAL A 35 -1.32 -17.96 -12.68
CA VAL A 35 -0.82 -16.59 -12.79
C VAL A 35 0.55 -16.52 -12.12
N ASN A 36 1.39 -15.57 -12.56
CA ASN A 36 2.63 -15.30 -11.85
C ASN A 36 2.30 -14.88 -10.41
N SER A 37 2.68 -15.72 -9.45
CA SER A 37 2.31 -15.56 -8.04
C SER A 37 2.91 -14.30 -7.44
N ASP A 38 4.16 -13.98 -7.78
CA ASP A 38 4.84 -12.79 -7.28
C ASP A 38 4.16 -11.50 -7.78
N ASP A 39 3.80 -11.45 -9.06
CA ASP A 39 3.06 -10.31 -9.64
C ASP A 39 1.66 -10.18 -9.03
N CYS A 40 1.01 -11.31 -8.74
CA CYS A 40 -0.29 -11.33 -8.09
C CYS A 40 -0.21 -10.78 -6.66
N ILE A 41 0.74 -11.26 -5.87
CA ILE A 41 0.99 -10.80 -4.49
C ILE A 41 1.37 -9.32 -4.49
N PHE A 42 2.22 -8.89 -5.43
CA PHE A 42 2.56 -7.48 -5.61
C PHE A 42 1.32 -6.63 -5.86
N GLY A 43 0.44 -7.07 -6.77
CA GLY A 43 -0.84 -6.43 -7.03
C GLY A 43 -1.74 -6.34 -5.79
N MET A 44 -1.76 -7.37 -4.94
CA MET A 44 -2.50 -7.36 -3.68
C MET A 44 -1.92 -6.34 -2.68
N VAL A 45 -0.61 -6.29 -2.53
CA VAL A 45 0.09 -5.32 -1.68
C VAL A 45 -0.21 -3.90 -2.14
N TYR A 46 -0.07 -3.62 -3.43
CA TYR A 46 -0.37 -2.30 -3.99
C TYR A 46 -1.83 -1.86 -3.74
N HIS A 47 -2.81 -2.71 -4.08
CA HIS A 47 -4.21 -2.37 -3.88
C HIS A 47 -4.57 -2.17 -2.40
N SER A 48 -4.06 -3.03 -1.52
CA SER A 48 -4.30 -2.94 -0.08
C SER A 48 -3.74 -1.64 0.51
N PHE A 49 -2.53 -1.26 0.11
CA PHE A 49 -1.92 -0.01 0.53
C PHE A 49 -2.69 1.22 0.02
N ILE A 50 -3.00 1.28 -1.28
CA ILE A 50 -3.76 2.39 -1.86
C ILE A 50 -5.11 2.57 -1.17
N ALA A 51 -5.84 1.47 -0.92
CA ALA A 51 -7.14 1.52 -0.26
C ALA A 51 -7.05 2.09 1.17
N LYS A 52 -6.13 1.56 1.99
CA LYS A 52 -5.93 1.99 3.38
C LYS A 52 -5.45 3.44 3.48
N SER A 53 -4.49 3.81 2.65
CA SER A 53 -3.93 5.16 2.63
C SER A 53 -4.95 6.19 2.15
N THR A 54 -5.76 5.85 1.14
CA THR A 54 -6.85 6.71 0.68
C THR A 54 -7.91 6.90 1.76
N GLU A 55 -8.28 5.83 2.48
CA GLU A 55 -9.24 5.90 3.59
C GLU A 55 -8.73 6.82 4.72
N TYR A 56 -7.48 6.63 5.15
CA TYR A 56 -6.84 7.49 6.16
C TYR A 56 -6.87 8.97 5.77
N MET A 57 -6.40 9.30 4.56
CA MET A 57 -6.33 10.67 4.09
C MET A 57 -7.71 11.31 3.94
N LYS A 58 -8.71 10.56 3.45
CA LYS A 58 -10.09 11.02 3.37
C LYS A 58 -10.67 11.34 4.74
N ASN A 59 -10.46 10.47 5.74
CA ASN A 59 -10.92 10.70 7.10
C ASN A 59 -10.27 11.96 7.69
N LYS A 60 -8.97 12.15 7.48
CA LYS A 60 -8.27 13.36 7.89
C LYS A 60 -8.84 14.63 7.24
N PHE A 61 -9.14 14.61 5.94
CA PHE A 61 -9.75 15.75 5.25
C PHE A 61 -11.11 16.12 5.87
N ILE A 62 -11.92 15.11 6.20
CA ILE A 62 -13.21 15.30 6.88
C ILE A 62 -13.00 15.93 8.26
N ASP A 63 -12.09 15.38 9.07
CA ASP A 63 -11.83 15.84 10.44
C ASP A 63 -11.26 17.26 10.50
N THR A 64 -10.48 17.64 9.49
CA THR A 64 -9.87 18.99 9.39
C THR A 64 -10.77 20.01 8.68
N GLY A 65 -11.96 19.61 8.23
CA GLY A 65 -12.89 20.47 7.49
C GLY A 65 -12.36 20.94 6.14
N GLN A 66 -11.37 20.24 5.57
CA GLN A 66 -10.78 20.55 4.28
C GLN A 66 -11.65 20.00 3.15
N THR A 67 -11.91 20.81 2.13
CA THR A 67 -12.72 20.41 0.99
C THR A 67 -11.90 19.55 0.02
N MET A 68 -12.32 18.31 -0.22
CA MET A 68 -11.75 17.48 -1.28
C MET A 68 -12.19 17.99 -2.66
N ASN A 69 -11.22 18.25 -3.53
CA ASN A 69 -11.41 18.53 -4.94
C ASN A 69 -10.44 17.70 -5.79
N ALA A 70 -10.47 17.87 -7.11
CA ALA A 70 -9.60 17.11 -8.01
C ALA A 70 -8.10 17.32 -7.72
N GLU A 71 -7.69 18.55 -7.43
CA GLU A 71 -6.29 18.90 -7.15
C GLU A 71 -5.81 18.27 -5.84
N SER A 72 -6.59 18.40 -4.76
CA SER A 72 -6.23 17.79 -3.46
C SER A 72 -6.21 16.27 -3.54
N THR A 73 -7.08 15.68 -4.36
CA THR A 73 -7.09 14.23 -4.61
C THR A 73 -5.83 13.80 -5.37
N PHE A 74 -5.41 14.56 -6.37
CA PHE A 74 -4.20 14.27 -7.13
C PHE A 74 -2.94 14.36 -6.25
N GLN A 75 -2.84 15.40 -5.42
CA GLN A 75 -1.75 15.55 -4.46
C GLN A 75 -1.70 14.40 -3.46
N MET A 76 -2.86 13.99 -2.93
CA MET A 76 -2.98 12.83 -2.05
C MET A 76 -2.49 11.55 -2.73
N MET A 77 -2.92 11.28 -3.96
CA MET A 77 -2.52 10.06 -4.69
C MET A 77 -1.03 10.07 -5.06
N ASN A 78 -0.44 11.24 -5.35
CA ASN A 78 0.99 11.36 -5.59
C ASN A 78 1.79 11.03 -4.34
N ALA A 79 1.44 11.60 -3.20
CA ALA A 79 2.09 11.29 -1.92
C ALA A 79 2.05 9.79 -1.58
N ILE A 80 0.89 9.16 -1.78
CA ILE A 80 0.75 7.71 -1.55
C ILE A 80 1.66 6.93 -2.51
N SER A 81 1.66 7.29 -3.80
CA SER A 81 2.49 6.62 -4.81
C SER A 81 3.99 6.78 -4.52
N GLU A 82 4.44 7.97 -4.13
CA GLU A 82 5.85 8.24 -3.78
C GLU A 82 6.33 7.34 -2.63
N ILE A 83 5.53 7.18 -1.58
CA ILE A 83 5.87 6.31 -0.44
C ILE A 83 5.96 4.84 -0.86
N PHE A 84 5.06 4.39 -1.74
CA PHE A 84 5.11 3.03 -2.27
C PHE A 84 6.38 2.80 -3.10
N ASP A 85 6.70 3.74 -3.99
CA ASP A 85 7.86 3.67 -4.87
C ASP A 85 9.19 3.72 -4.09
N GLU A 86 9.27 4.54 -3.04
CA GLU A 86 10.43 4.60 -2.12
C GLU A 86 10.75 3.22 -1.50
N ARG A 87 9.75 2.36 -1.33
CA ARG A 87 9.86 1.04 -0.68
C ARG A 87 9.75 -0.12 -1.66
N LEU A 88 9.76 0.14 -2.96
CA LEU A 88 9.53 -0.87 -4.00
C LEU A 88 10.50 -2.06 -3.91
N ALA A 89 11.76 -1.79 -3.61
CA ALA A 89 12.78 -2.84 -3.47
C ALA A 89 12.49 -3.77 -2.28
N ASP A 90 12.12 -3.20 -1.13
CA ASP A 90 11.80 -3.95 0.09
C ASP A 90 10.58 -4.84 -0.12
N ILE A 91 9.54 -4.31 -0.77
CA ILE A 91 8.31 -5.06 -1.10
C ILE A 91 8.66 -6.26 -1.97
N LYS A 92 9.42 -6.04 -3.05
CA LYS A 92 9.85 -7.12 -3.95
C LYS A 92 10.68 -8.17 -3.22
N GLN A 93 11.59 -7.75 -2.35
CA GLN A 93 12.40 -8.67 -1.57
C GLN A 93 11.56 -9.50 -0.59
N ALA A 94 10.57 -8.88 0.07
CA ALA A 94 9.67 -9.57 0.97
C ALA A 94 8.80 -10.62 0.26
N ILE A 95 8.32 -10.33 -0.96
CA ILE A 95 7.59 -11.28 -1.80
C ILE A 95 8.48 -12.47 -2.15
N VAL A 96 9.67 -12.22 -2.71
CA VAL A 96 10.61 -13.29 -3.07
C VAL A 96 10.96 -14.15 -1.85
N PHE A 97 11.16 -13.53 -0.69
CA PHE A 97 11.42 -14.27 0.54
C PHE A 97 10.24 -15.17 0.92
N ALA A 98 9.01 -14.66 0.88
CA ALA A 98 7.82 -15.43 1.24
C ALA A 98 7.53 -16.59 0.26
N SER A 99 7.81 -16.43 -1.04
CA SER A 99 7.62 -17.49 -2.05
C SER A 99 8.58 -18.67 -1.88
N ASN A 100 9.65 -18.53 -1.09
CA ASN A 100 10.64 -19.58 -0.84
C ASN A 100 10.39 -20.41 0.44
N TYR A 101 9.30 -20.16 1.16
CA TYR A 101 8.87 -20.89 2.37
C TYR A 101 7.46 -21.45 2.21
#